data_AF-A0A522R851-F1
#
_entry.id   AF-A0A522R851-F1
#
_cell.length_a   1.000
_cell.length_b   1.000
_cell.length_c   1.000
_cell.angle_alpha   90.00
_cell.angle_beta   90.00
_cell.angle_gamma   90.00
#
_symmetry.space_group_name_H-M   'P 1'
#
loop_
_entity.id
_entity.type
_entity.pdbx_description
1 polymer ?
#
loop_
_entity_poly.entity_id
_entity_poly.type
_entity_poly.pdbx_seq_one_letter_code
_entity_poly.pdbx_strand_id
1 'polypeptide(L)'
;MLDTILAKSRPVHAGHKSAQTNSHLMSLVKGITWRIVGTIDTIMIAWLVTGKIHMAVSIGSVEVFTKILLYYLHDRAWEFAKNRKKESYEG
;
A
#
# COMPACT_ATOMS: atom_id res chain seq x y z
N MET A 1 -21.42 -7.06 -47.67
CA MET A 1 -22.07 -8.32 -47.26
C MET A 1 -21.11 -9.31 -46.57
N LEU A 2 -19.80 -9.02 -46.51
CA LEU A 2 -18.81 -9.82 -45.76
C LEU A 2 -18.41 -9.21 -44.41
N ASP A 3 -18.67 -7.91 -44.20
CA ASP A 3 -18.33 -7.19 -42.97
C ASP A 3 -19.27 -7.51 -41.81
N THR A 4 -20.46 -8.04 -42.12
CA THR A 4 -21.45 -8.53 -41.16
C THR A 4 -21.06 -9.89 -40.58
N ILE A 5 -20.24 -10.68 -41.28
CA ILE A 5 -19.83 -12.02 -40.83
C ILE A 5 -18.57 -11.95 -39.95
N LEU A 6 -17.65 -11.00 -40.19
CA LEU A 6 -16.43 -10.83 -39.39
C LEU A 6 -16.62 -10.03 -38.09
N ALA A 7 -17.75 -9.34 -37.92
CA ALA A 7 -18.04 -8.58 -36.70
C ALA A 7 -18.46 -9.44 -35.49
N LYS A 8 -18.64 -10.76 -35.65
CA LYS A 8 -19.19 -11.67 -34.63
C LYS A 8 -18.19 -12.72 -34.14
N SER A 9 -16.92 -12.37 -33.96
CA SER A 9 -15.93 -13.32 -33.40
C SER A 9 -14.77 -12.63 -32.68
N ARG A 10 -15.05 -11.61 -31.87
CA ARG A 10 -14.12 -11.27 -30.77
C ARG A 10 -14.59 -12.03 -29.54
N PRO A 11 -13.82 -13.02 -29.02
CA PRO A 11 -14.13 -13.58 -27.73
C PRO A 11 -14.04 -12.43 -26.72
N VAL A 12 -15.20 -12.01 -26.22
CA VAL A 12 -15.30 -11.19 -25.01
C VAL A 12 -14.64 -12.02 -23.92
N HIS A 13 -13.38 -11.73 -23.67
CA HIS A 13 -12.60 -12.39 -22.63
C HIS A 13 -13.44 -12.37 -21.36
N ALA A 14 -13.71 -13.58 -20.86
CA ALA A 14 -14.42 -13.82 -19.63
C ALA A 14 -13.92 -12.83 -18.58
N GLY A 15 -14.84 -11.97 -18.14
CA GLY A 15 -14.57 -11.09 -17.02
C GLY A 15 -14.15 -11.97 -15.85
N HIS A 16 -12.88 -11.91 -15.49
CA HIS A 16 -12.49 -12.27 -14.14
C HIS A 16 -13.35 -11.38 -13.25
N LYS A 17 -14.31 -11.98 -12.53
CA LYS A 17 -14.90 -11.33 -11.36
C LYS A 17 -13.77 -11.15 -10.36
N SER A 18 -12.93 -10.14 -10.55
CA SER A 18 -12.06 -9.64 -9.52
C SER A 18 -13.01 -9.14 -8.45
N ALA A 19 -13.11 -9.91 -7.37
CA ALA A 19 -13.96 -9.63 -6.24
C ALA A 19 -13.89 -8.13 -5.92
N GLN A 20 -15.02 -7.44 -6.08
CA GLN A 20 -15.19 -6.06 -5.66
C GLN A 20 -15.21 -6.06 -4.12
N THR A 21 -14.06 -6.32 -3.52
CA THR A 21 -13.84 -6.13 -2.09
C THR A 21 -13.64 -4.64 -1.88
N ASN A 22 -14.35 -4.08 -0.89
CA ASN A 22 -14.34 -2.67 -0.50
C ASN A 22 -13.04 -1.94 -0.89
N SER A 23 -13.13 -0.97 -1.81
CA SER A 23 -11.98 -0.22 -2.38
C SER A 23 -11.02 0.35 -1.31
N HIS A 24 -11.57 0.70 -0.14
CA HIS A 24 -10.83 1.16 1.02
C HIS A 24 -9.94 0.08 1.65
N LEU A 25 -10.44 -1.15 1.84
CA LEU A 25 -9.66 -2.26 2.37
C LEU A 25 -8.54 -2.66 1.41
N MET A 26 -8.82 -2.65 0.11
CA MET A 26 -7.81 -2.97 -0.90
C MET A 26 -6.68 -1.94 -0.94
N SER A 27 -6.99 -0.66 -0.67
CA SER A 27 -5.99 0.41 -0.55
C SER A 27 -5.10 0.24 0.69
N LEU A 28 -5.67 -0.18 1.82
CA LEU A 28 -4.90 -0.47 3.04
C LEU A 28 -3.95 -1.66 2.85
N VAL A 29 -4.46 -2.75 2.25
CA VAL A 29 -3.64 -3.94 1.94
C VAL A 29 -2.51 -3.55 0.99
N LYS A 30 -2.79 -2.76 -0.06
CA LYS A 30 -1.77 -2.27 -0.99
C LYS A 30 -0.70 -1.43 -0.27
N GLY A 31 -1.10 -0.58 0.67
CA GLY A 31 -0.20 0.23 1.50
C GLY A 31 0.72 -0.62 2.38
N ILE A 32 0.20 -1.68 3.00
CA ILE A 32 1.00 -2.62 3.81
C ILE A 32 2.00 -3.37 2.92
N THR A 33 1.55 -3.89 1.78
CA THR A 33 2.43 -4.56 0.81
C THR A 33 3.57 -3.64 0.37
N TRP A 34 3.27 -2.38 0.03
CA TRP A 34 4.29 -1.43 -0.40
C TRP A 34 5.30 -1.09 0.69
N ARG A 35 4.89 -1.14 1.96
CA ARG A 35 5.79 -0.93 3.09
C ARG A 35 6.71 -2.12 3.32
N ILE A 36 6.22 -3.36 3.20
CA ILE A 36 7.03 -4.58 3.35
C ILE A 36 8.08 -4.67 2.24
N VAL A 37 7.66 -4.44 0.99
CA VAL A 37 8.57 -4.43 -0.16
C VAL A 37 9.67 -3.38 0.03
N GLY A 38 9.32 -2.16 0.44
CA GLY A 38 10.32 -1.11 0.70
C GLY A 38 11.33 -1.48 1.77
N THR A 39 10.92 -2.14 2.85
CA THR A 39 11.84 -2.54 3.92
C THR A 39 12.79 -3.65 3.48
N ILE A 40 12.30 -4.61 2.68
CA ILE A 40 13.14 -5.66 2.10
C ILE A 40 14.18 -5.05 1.14
N ASP A 41 13.77 -4.08 0.32
CA ASP A 41 14.66 -3.35 -0.59
C ASP A 41 15.78 -2.64 0.18
N THR A 42 15.45 -1.91 1.26
CA THR A 42 16.45 -1.21 2.07
C THR A 42 17.47 -2.18 2.68
N ILE A 43 17.00 -3.31 3.23
CA ILE A 43 17.88 -4.33 3.82
C ILE A 43 18.79 -4.93 2.74
N MET A 44 18.25 -5.21 1.56
CA MET A 44 18.99 -5.78 0.44
C MET A 44 20.05 -4.81 -0.09
N ILE A 45 19.69 -3.53 -0.29
CA ILE A 45 20.61 -2.47 -0.70
C ILE A 45 21.71 -2.27 0.35
N ALA A 46 21.34 -2.17 1.62
CA ALA A 46 22.31 -1.98 2.70
C ALA A 46 23.29 -3.17 2.80
N TRP A 47 22.81 -4.40 2.55
CA TRP A 47 23.66 -5.58 2.49
C TRP A 47 24.61 -5.56 1.29
N LEU A 48 24.10 -5.24 0.09
CA LEU A 48 24.91 -5.13 -1.13
C LEU A 48 26.00 -4.06 -1.03
N VAL A 49 25.70 -2.92 -0.40
CA VAL A 49 26.66 -1.81 -0.24
C VAL A 49 27.72 -2.12 0.82
N THR A 50 27.32 -2.69 1.96
CA THR A 50 28.23 -2.82 3.11
C THR A 50 28.94 -4.19 3.17
N GLY A 51 28.38 -5.22 2.51
CA GLY A 51 28.86 -6.61 2.58
C GLY A 51 28.74 -7.26 3.98
N LYS A 52 28.26 -6.50 4.98
CA LYS A 52 28.18 -6.90 6.39
C LYS A 52 26.71 -6.90 6.85
N ILE A 53 26.21 -8.08 7.19
CA ILE A 53 24.80 -8.29 7.58
C ILE A 53 24.39 -7.43 8.80
N HIS A 54 25.30 -7.17 9.74
CA HIS A 54 25.03 -6.41 10.96
C HIS A 54 24.62 -4.95 10.67
N MET A 55 25.27 -4.31 9.69
CA MET A 55 24.94 -2.93 9.29
C MET A 55 23.61 -2.88 8.52
N ALA A 56 23.37 -3.85 7.64
CA ALA A 56 22.13 -3.94 6.87
C ALA A 56 20.91 -4.12 7.77
N VAL A 57 21.00 -4.99 8.78
CA VAL A 57 19.96 -5.20 9.78
C VAL A 57 19.74 -3.96 10.63
N SER A 58 20.80 -3.22 10.98
CA SER A 58 20.69 -1.97 11.73
C SER A 58 19.97 -0.87 10.95
N ILE A 59 20.25 -0.74 9.64
CA ILE A 59 19.57 0.24 8.79
C ILE A 59 18.09 -0.14 8.61
N GLY A 60 17.82 -1.42 8.33
CA GLY A 60 16.45 -1.92 8.22
C GLY A 60 15.64 -1.77 9.52
N SER A 61 16.25 -2.00 10.69
CA SER A 61 15.55 -1.86 11.98
C SER A 61 15.19 -0.41 12.28
N VAL A 62 16.08 0.55 11.98
CA VAL A 62 15.80 1.99 12.12
C VAL A 62 14.69 2.44 11.16
N GLU A 63 14.66 1.93 9.92
CA GLU A 63 13.59 2.23 8.97
C GLU A 63 12.22 1.78 9.49
N VAL A 64 12.12 0.53 9.94
CA VAL A 64 10.87 -0.03 10.47
C VAL A 64 10.43 0.72 11.72
N PHE A 65 11.36 0.98 12.65
CA PHE A 65 11.07 1.73 13.87
C PHE A 65 10.53 3.12 13.57
N THR A 66 11.17 3.84 12.65
CA THR A 66 10.73 5.17 12.21
C THR A 66 9.34 5.12 11.57
N LYS A 67 9.07 4.12 10.72
CA LYS A 67 7.75 3.92 10.09
C LYS A 67 6.64 3.65 11.11
N ILE A 68 6.91 2.87 12.14
CA ILE A 68 5.95 2.58 13.22
C ILE A 68 5.67 3.87 14.00
N LEU A 69 6.71 4.61 14.37
CA LEU A 69 6.56 5.87 15.10
C LEU A 69 5.76 6.90 14.28
N LEU A 70 6.09 7.07 12.99
CA LEU A 70 5.34 7.93 12.07
C LEU A 70 3.89 7.49 11.89
N TYR A 71 3.62 6.19 11.80
CA TYR A 71 2.26 5.67 11.68
C TYR A 71 1.44 5.99 12.94
N TYR A 72 2.00 5.73 14.12
CA TYR A 72 1.36 6.05 15.40
C TYR A 72 1.06 7.54 15.53
N LEU A 73 2.03 8.40 15.20
CA LEU A 73 1.85 9.85 15.23
C LEU A 73 0.81 10.31 14.19
N HIS A 74 0.79 9.72 13.00
CA HIS A 74 -0.19 10.02 11.96
C HIS A 74 -1.61 9.67 12.41
N ASP A 75 -1.80 8.46 12.94
CA ASP A 75 -3.08 8.00 13.47
C ASP A 75 -3.57 8.92 14.61
N ARG A 76 -2.66 9.28 15.54
CA ARG A 76 -2.99 10.20 16.63
C ARG A 76 -3.31 11.62 16.18
N ALA A 77 -2.60 12.14 15.19
CA ALA A 77 -2.89 13.43 14.59
C ALA A 77 -4.24 13.43 13.86
N TRP A 78 -4.59 12.32 13.21
CA TRP A 78 -5.89 12.14 12.56
C TRP A 78 -7.04 12.07 13.56
N GLU A 79 -6.87 11.35 14.67
CA GLU A 79 -7.85 11.34 15.76
C GLU A 79 -8.08 12.75 16.33
N PHE A 80 -7.00 13.50 16.57
CA PHE A 80 -7.09 14.87 17.05
C PHE A 80 -7.84 15.77 16.06
N ALA A 81 -7.52 15.69 14.77
CA ALA A 81 -8.19 16.45 13.72
C ALA A 81 -9.68 16.07 13.57
N LYS A 82 -10.02 14.78 13.73
CA LYS A 82 -11.40 14.30 13.69
C LYS A 82 -12.22 14.80 14.88
N ASN A 83 -11.64 14.80 16.08
CA ASN A 83 -12.31 15.30 17.29
C ASN A 83 -12.69 16.79 17.17
N ARG A 84 -11.85 17.60 16.50
CA ARG A 84 -12.14 19.02 16.22
C ARG A 84 -13.36 19.25 15.33
N LYS A 85 -13.69 18.31 14.43
CA LYS A 85 -14.86 18.45 13.55
C LYS A 85 -16.19 18.12 14.23
N LYS A 86 -16.20 17.24 15.24
CA LYS A 86 -17.43 16.91 15.97
C LYS A 86 -18.00 18.13 16.71
N GLU A 87 -17.12 18.93 17.29
CA GLU A 87 -17.49 20.12 18.06
C GLU A 87 -18.05 21.27 17.20
N SER A 88 -17.79 21.27 15.88
CA SER A 88 -18.37 22.23 14.93
C SER A 88 -19.72 21.81 14.34
N TYR A 89 -20.18 20.57 14.58
CA TYR A 89 -21.50 20.08 14.14
C TYR A 89 -22.52 20.04 15.28
N GLU A 90 -22.07 20.08 16.53
CA GLU A 90 -22.91 20.06 17.75
C GLU A 90 -23.09 21.45 18.40
N GLY A 91 -22.58 22.52 17.76
CA GLY A 91 -22.67 23.92 18.22
C GLY A 91 -23.54 24.80 17.33
#